data_AF-A0A928KD72-F1
#
_entry.id   AF-A0A928KD72-F1
#
_cell.length_a   1.000
_cell.length_b   1.000
_cell.length_c   1.000
_cell.angle_alpha   90.00
_cell.angle_beta   90.00
_cell.angle_gamma   90.00
#
_symmetry.space_group_name_H-M   'P 1'
#
loop_
_entity.id
_entity.type
_entity.pdbx_description
1 polymer ?
#
loop_
_entity_poly.entity_id
_entity_poly.type
_entity_poly.pdbx_seq_one_letter_code
_entity_poly.pdbx_strand_id
1 'polypeptide(L)'
;MKTEKNILLAFILNFGFSIFEFFGSVFTGSVAIMSDALHDTGDALSIGIAYFLEKKSSKHPDIKYTYGYRRYSVLGGLITTVILLTGSILVITNSIHKIINPSEINANGMIIFAIIGVLVNFLAALFTHKGDSLNQKAVNLHMLEDVLGWAVVLVGSVVIRFTGFTLIDPIMSICVAIFILINSLKNLKEITEIFLEKTPENIDISEIAKHIENINGINGVHHIHVRSLDGNIAFATMHIVTNENGKEIKDKVREELKEHGIFHATLELEQEDEICESHHCHIEFSNAVSHGHHHHHHH
;
A
#
# COMPACT_ATOMS: atom_id res chain seq x y z
N MET A 1 -13.36 14.62 -13.13
CA MET A 1 -14.15 15.84 -12.90
C MET A 1 -14.96 15.87 -11.59
N LYS A 2 -15.90 14.96 -11.29
CA LYS A 2 -16.58 14.93 -9.97
C LYS A 2 -15.67 14.42 -8.84
N THR A 3 -14.88 13.40 -9.10
CA THR A 3 -13.93 12.79 -8.14
C THR A 3 -12.79 13.75 -7.75
N GLU A 4 -12.23 14.51 -8.70
CA GLU A 4 -11.15 15.47 -8.46
C GLU A 4 -11.58 16.64 -7.56
N LYS A 5 -12.83 17.12 -7.72
CA LYS A 5 -13.39 18.18 -6.85
C LYS A 5 -13.61 17.68 -5.42
N ASN A 6 -13.99 16.42 -5.25
CA ASN A 6 -14.20 15.81 -3.94
C ASN A 6 -12.88 15.55 -3.21
N ILE A 7 -11.84 15.10 -3.93
CA ILE A 7 -10.49 14.91 -3.37
C ILE A 7 -9.89 16.25 -2.94
N LEU A 8 -10.04 17.29 -3.76
CA LEU A 8 -9.58 18.64 -3.40
C LEU A 8 -10.35 19.20 -2.20
N LEU A 9 -11.67 18.97 -2.12
CA LEU A 9 -12.47 19.38 -0.98
C LEU A 9 -12.06 18.65 0.30
N ALA A 10 -11.88 17.33 0.25
CA ALA A 10 -11.39 16.53 1.38
C ALA A 10 -9.99 17.01 1.83
N PHE A 11 -9.09 17.28 0.88
CA PHE A 11 -7.78 17.85 1.16
C PHE A 11 -7.89 19.21 1.88
N ILE A 12 -8.72 20.13 1.39
CA ILE A 12 -8.88 21.46 2.01
C ILE A 12 -9.51 21.33 3.41
N LEU A 13 -10.46 20.41 3.59
CA LEU A 13 -11.10 20.18 4.89
C LEU A 13 -10.12 19.58 5.91
N ASN A 14 -9.44 18.48 5.59
CA ASN A 14 -8.44 17.88 6.49
C ASN A 14 -7.28 18.84 6.75
N PHE A 15 -6.76 19.50 5.71
CA PHE A 15 -5.66 20.45 5.91
C PHE A 15 -6.08 21.65 6.76
N GLY A 16 -7.27 22.21 6.52
CA GLY A 16 -7.81 23.31 7.32
C GLY A 16 -8.08 22.90 8.78
N PHE A 17 -8.58 21.69 8.99
CA PHE A 17 -8.81 21.13 10.32
C PHE A 17 -7.49 20.85 11.05
N SER A 18 -6.49 20.30 10.37
CA SER A 18 -5.15 20.06 10.95
C SER A 18 -4.50 21.32 11.52
N ILE A 19 -4.71 22.48 10.88
CA ILE A 19 -4.23 23.77 11.40
C ILE A 19 -4.94 24.10 12.72
N PHE A 20 -6.25 23.90 12.80
CA PHE A 20 -7.02 24.09 14.03
C PHE A 20 -6.55 23.15 15.15
N GLU A 21 -6.25 21.89 14.84
CA GLU A 21 -5.70 20.92 15.77
C GLU A 21 -4.31 21.29 16.27
N PHE A 22 -3.44 21.82 15.40
CA PHE A 22 -2.14 22.36 15.82
C PHE A 22 -2.28 23.45 16.89
N PHE A 23 -3.23 24.37 16.71
CA PHE A 23 -3.54 25.37 17.74
C PHE A 23 -4.08 24.72 19.02
N GLY A 24 -4.95 23.71 18.89
CA GLY A 24 -5.48 22.94 20.02
C GLY A 24 -4.41 22.20 20.80
N SER A 25 -3.45 21.58 20.12
CA SER A 25 -2.30 20.90 20.69
C SER A 25 -1.46 21.87 21.54
N VAL A 26 -1.07 23.01 20.97
CA VAL A 26 -0.27 24.02 21.67
C VAL A 26 -1.04 24.61 22.86
N PHE A 27 -2.32 24.91 22.69
CA PHE A 27 -3.17 25.49 23.73
C PHE A 27 -3.42 24.53 24.90
N THR A 28 -3.57 23.24 24.60
CA THR A 28 -3.89 22.23 25.62
C THR A 28 -2.67 21.59 26.25
N GLY A 29 -1.55 21.61 25.54
CA GLY A 29 -0.38 20.80 25.84
C GLY A 29 -0.62 19.30 25.64
N SER A 30 -1.65 18.87 24.89
CA SER A 30 -1.95 17.45 24.65
C SER A 30 -1.13 16.87 23.50
N VAL A 31 -0.47 15.74 23.75
CA VAL A 31 0.20 14.95 22.71
C VAL A 31 -0.82 14.19 21.87
N ALA A 32 -1.99 13.83 22.41
CA ALA A 32 -3.04 13.19 21.64
C ALA A 32 -3.58 14.12 20.54
N ILE A 33 -3.88 15.38 20.87
CA ILE A 33 -4.28 16.38 19.86
C ILE A 33 -3.12 16.66 18.89
N MET A 34 -1.87 16.65 19.35
CA MET A 34 -0.72 16.78 18.45
C MET A 34 -0.57 15.59 17.50
N SER A 35 -0.87 14.38 17.97
CA SER A 35 -0.83 13.16 17.18
C SER A 35 -1.83 13.23 16.04
N ASP A 36 -3.07 13.64 16.34
CA ASP A 36 -4.12 13.86 15.33
C ASP A 36 -3.69 14.93 14.33
N ALA A 37 -3.25 16.09 14.80
CA ALA A 37 -2.76 17.17 13.93
C ALA A 37 -1.67 16.71 12.95
N LEU A 38 -0.71 15.90 13.44
CA LEU A 38 0.35 15.34 12.61
C LEU A 38 -0.16 14.26 11.65
N HIS A 39 -1.12 13.44 12.08
CA HIS A 39 -1.76 12.42 11.25
C HIS A 39 -2.54 13.08 10.10
N ASP A 40 -3.44 14.01 10.40
CA ASP A 40 -4.28 14.71 9.43
C ASP A 40 -3.46 15.54 8.45
N THR A 41 -2.40 16.19 8.94
CA THR A 41 -1.44 16.89 8.08
C THR A 41 -0.72 15.92 7.15
N GLY A 42 -0.27 14.79 7.69
CA GLY A 42 0.38 13.72 6.94
C GLY A 42 -0.52 13.19 5.83
N ASP A 43 -1.79 12.95 6.15
CA ASP A 43 -2.80 12.46 5.21
C ASP A 43 -3.14 13.49 4.15
N ALA A 44 -3.34 14.75 4.52
CA ALA A 44 -3.57 15.83 3.56
C ALA A 44 -2.39 15.95 2.59
N LEU A 45 -1.16 16.02 3.09
CA LEU A 45 0.04 16.11 2.25
C LEU A 45 0.17 14.88 1.34
N SER A 46 -0.07 13.69 1.89
CA SER A 46 -0.02 12.42 1.17
C SER A 46 -1.05 12.36 0.05
N ILE A 47 -2.30 12.73 0.31
CA ILE A 47 -3.37 12.81 -0.70
C ILE A 47 -2.99 13.78 -1.82
N GLY A 48 -2.44 14.96 -1.47
CA GLY A 48 -2.01 15.94 -2.46
C GLY A 48 -0.90 15.41 -3.38
N ILE A 49 0.13 14.79 -2.80
CA ILE A 49 1.25 14.20 -3.53
C ILE A 49 0.79 13.00 -4.36
N ALA A 50 0.05 12.08 -3.75
CA ALA A 50 -0.49 10.89 -4.42
C ALA A 50 -1.38 11.28 -5.60
N TYR A 51 -2.23 12.30 -5.46
CA TYR A 51 -3.05 12.81 -6.56
C TYR A 51 -2.20 13.29 -7.75
N PHE A 52 -1.17 14.10 -7.50
CA PHE A 52 -0.31 14.60 -8.57
C PHE A 52 0.45 13.46 -9.27
N LEU A 53 0.96 12.51 -8.48
CA LEU A 53 1.72 11.38 -8.99
C LEU A 53 0.84 10.35 -9.71
N GLU A 54 -0.40 10.16 -9.27
CA GLU A 54 -1.39 9.33 -9.95
C GLU A 54 -1.83 9.96 -11.27
N LYS A 55 -2.02 11.28 -11.30
CA LYS A 55 -2.27 11.99 -12.55
C LYS A 55 -1.11 11.82 -13.53
N LYS A 56 0.12 11.83 -13.04
CA LYS A 56 1.31 11.57 -13.86
C LYS A 56 1.40 10.10 -14.30
N SER A 57 0.98 9.15 -13.45
CA SER A 57 1.02 7.71 -13.73
C SER A 57 0.14 7.31 -14.92
N SER A 58 -0.95 8.05 -15.13
CA SER A 58 -1.91 7.85 -16.22
C SER A 58 -1.40 8.29 -17.60
N LYS A 59 -0.20 8.88 -17.70
CA LYS A 59 0.38 9.30 -18.99
C LYS A 59 0.78 8.07 -19.82
N HIS A 60 0.44 8.09 -21.12
CA HIS A 60 0.85 7.05 -22.07
C HIS A 60 2.38 6.93 -22.21
N PRO A 61 2.89 5.74 -22.60
CA PRO A 61 4.30 5.53 -22.90
C PRO A 61 4.86 6.49 -23.95
N ASP A 62 6.14 6.82 -23.82
CA ASP A 62 6.91 7.58 -24.81
C ASP A 62 8.33 7.01 -24.95
N ILE A 63 9.14 7.62 -25.83
CA ILE A 63 10.51 7.15 -26.09
C ILE A 63 11.45 7.21 -24.88
N LYS A 64 11.11 7.97 -23.83
CA LYS A 64 11.90 8.05 -22.59
C LYS A 64 11.41 7.04 -21.56
N TYR A 65 10.10 6.84 -21.48
CA TYR A 65 9.45 5.87 -20.59
C TYR A 65 8.68 4.85 -21.43
N THR A 66 9.38 3.84 -21.92
CA THR A 66 8.86 2.82 -22.86
C THR A 66 7.77 1.93 -22.26
N TYR A 67 7.84 1.67 -20.96
CA TYR A 67 6.78 1.00 -20.19
C TYR A 67 5.70 1.97 -19.66
N GLY A 68 5.80 3.26 -19.99
CA GLY A 68 4.92 4.31 -19.47
C GLY A 68 5.27 4.78 -18.08
N TYR A 69 4.35 5.55 -17.51
CA TYR A 69 4.56 6.31 -16.28
C TYR A 69 3.98 5.65 -15.03
N ARG A 70 3.49 4.41 -15.13
CA ARG A 70 2.73 3.71 -14.08
C ARG A 70 3.40 3.70 -12.70
N ARG A 71 4.72 3.50 -12.65
CA ARG A 71 5.51 3.52 -11.40
C ARG A 71 5.46 4.83 -10.62
N TYR A 72 5.03 5.95 -11.21
CA TYR A 72 4.81 7.19 -10.45
C TYR A 72 3.69 7.02 -9.40
N SER A 73 2.69 6.18 -9.63
CA SER A 73 1.66 5.86 -8.63
C SER A 73 2.29 5.19 -7.40
N VAL A 74 3.12 4.17 -7.64
CA VAL A 74 3.88 3.44 -6.62
C VAL A 74 4.81 4.38 -5.84
N LEU A 75 5.47 5.32 -6.53
CA LEU A 75 6.29 6.35 -5.90
C LEU A 75 5.46 7.26 -4.98
N GLY A 76 4.22 7.59 -5.36
CA GLY A 76 3.31 8.35 -4.50
C GLY A 76 2.92 7.60 -3.24
N GLY A 77 2.65 6.30 -3.37
CA GLY A 77 2.47 5.40 -2.23
C GLY A 77 3.70 5.36 -1.31
N LEU A 78 4.90 5.31 -1.89
CA LEU A 78 6.16 5.28 -1.12
C LEU A 78 6.33 6.56 -0.30
N ILE A 79 6.17 7.73 -0.92
CA ILE A 79 6.32 9.02 -0.24
C ILE A 79 5.28 9.16 0.88
N THR A 80 4.03 8.80 0.61
CA THR A 80 2.95 8.76 1.61
C THR A 80 3.33 7.89 2.80
N THR A 81 3.84 6.69 2.53
CA THR A 81 4.26 5.75 3.58
C THR A 81 5.39 6.31 4.42
N VAL A 82 6.37 6.97 3.81
CA VAL A 82 7.49 7.61 4.52
C VAL A 82 7.00 8.75 5.41
N ILE A 83 6.04 9.56 4.95
CA ILE A 83 5.43 10.63 5.75
C ILE A 83 4.77 10.03 7.01
N LEU A 84 3.95 8.98 6.85
CA LEU A 84 3.26 8.32 7.98
C LEU A 84 4.23 7.65 8.96
N LEU A 85 5.27 6.97 8.47
CA LEU A 85 6.31 6.39 9.31
C LEU A 85 7.02 7.46 10.13
N THR A 86 7.42 8.56 9.48
CA THR A 86 8.12 9.67 10.14
C THR A 86 7.22 10.32 11.19
N GLY A 87 5.97 10.62 10.83
CA GLY A 87 4.97 11.17 11.76
C GLY A 87 4.75 10.28 12.98
N SER A 88 4.58 8.98 12.77
CA SER A 88 4.40 8.00 13.86
C SER A 88 5.60 7.95 14.80
N ILE A 89 6.83 7.93 14.27
CA ILE A 89 8.06 7.96 15.07
C ILE A 89 8.17 9.25 15.90
N LEU A 90 7.81 10.40 15.31
CA LEU A 90 7.81 11.69 16.01
C LEU A 90 6.80 11.71 17.16
N VAL A 91 5.58 11.22 16.93
CA VAL A 91 4.55 11.12 17.98
C VAL A 91 5.00 10.19 19.11
N ILE A 92 5.52 9.00 18.78
CA ILE A 92 6.01 8.04 19.79
C ILE A 92 7.12 8.68 20.62
N THR A 93 8.08 9.33 19.97
CA THR A 93 9.22 9.99 20.66
C THR A 93 8.74 11.10 21.60
N ASN A 94 7.83 11.97 21.13
CA ASN A 94 7.24 13.03 21.94
C ASN A 94 6.41 12.48 23.11
N SER A 95 5.67 11.39 22.89
CA SER A 95 4.86 10.74 23.91
C SER A 95 5.74 10.11 25.00
N ILE A 96 6.82 9.43 24.62
CA ILE A 96 7.81 8.89 25.56
C ILE A 96 8.43 10.02 26.39
N HIS A 97 8.80 11.15 25.75
CA HIS A 97 9.31 12.31 26.47
C HIS A 97 8.29 12.86 27.48
N LYS A 98 6.99 12.88 27.12
CA LYS A 98 5.89 13.30 28.00
C LYS A 98 5.68 12.37 29.19
N ILE A 99 5.91 11.06 29.02
CA ILE A 99 5.84 10.07 30.11
C ILE A 99 6.99 10.28 31.10
N ILE A 100 8.20 10.54 30.58
CA ILE A 100 9.39 10.78 31.41
C ILE A 100 9.32 12.14 32.12
N ASN A 101 8.82 13.16 31.43
CA ASN A 101 8.66 14.53 31.93
C ASN A 101 7.18 14.95 31.86
N PRO A 102 6.34 14.53 32.83
CA PRO A 102 4.93 14.89 32.84
C PRO A 102 4.76 16.41 32.91
N SER A 103 3.96 16.96 31.99
CA SER A 103 3.53 18.34 32.01
C SER A 103 2.06 18.43 32.37
N GLU A 104 1.62 19.59 32.85
CA GLU A 104 0.19 19.86 33.01
C GLU A 104 -0.50 19.83 31.64
N ILE A 105 -1.73 19.32 31.63
CA ILE A 105 -2.59 19.26 30.45
C ILE A 105 -3.87 20.03 30.78
N ASN A 106 -4.23 20.98 29.92
CA ASN A 106 -5.49 21.69 30.05
C ASN A 106 -6.64 20.79 29.61
N ALA A 107 -7.12 19.94 30.53
CA ALA A 107 -8.17 18.97 30.28
C ALA A 107 -9.49 19.62 29.81
N ASN A 108 -9.83 20.81 30.30
CA ASN A 108 -11.03 21.52 29.85
C ASN A 108 -10.92 21.94 28.39
N GLY A 109 -9.75 22.46 27.99
CA GLY A 109 -9.46 22.76 26.58
C GLY A 109 -9.51 21.49 25.74
N MET A 110 -8.88 20.41 26.19
CA MET A 110 -8.84 19.12 25.48
C MET A 110 -10.24 18.56 25.23
N ILE A 111 -11.16 18.65 26.20
CA ILE A 111 -12.57 18.27 26.03
C ILE A 111 -13.26 19.10 24.94
N ILE A 112 -13.04 20.43 24.92
CA ILE A 112 -13.65 21.32 23.92
C ILE A 112 -13.18 20.95 22.52
N PHE A 113 -11.87 20.80 22.34
CA PHE A 113 -11.29 20.38 21.05
C PHE A 113 -11.81 19.00 20.64
N ALA A 114 -11.90 18.06 21.58
CA ALA A 114 -12.40 16.72 21.28
C ALA A 114 -13.86 16.69 20.87
N ILE A 115 -14.73 17.49 21.50
CA ILE A 115 -16.12 17.64 21.07
C ILE A 115 -16.18 18.23 19.66
N ILE A 116 -15.38 19.26 19.38
CA ILE A 116 -15.33 19.87 18.04
C ILE A 116 -14.87 18.84 17.00
N GLY A 117 -13.80 18.09 17.28
CA GLY A 117 -13.29 17.06 16.38
C GLY A 117 -14.28 15.95 16.11
N VAL A 118 -14.92 15.40 17.15
CA VAL A 118 -16.01 14.42 16.97
C VAL A 118 -17.12 14.99 16.10
N LEU A 119 -17.57 16.23 16.35
CA LEU A 119 -18.67 16.83 15.59
C LEU A 119 -18.29 17.10 14.13
N VAL A 120 -17.10 17.65 13.87
CA VAL A 120 -16.63 17.97 12.53
C VAL A 120 -16.48 16.70 11.70
N ASN A 121 -15.78 15.69 12.22
CA ASN A 121 -15.56 14.43 11.52
C ASN A 121 -16.85 13.63 11.35
N PHE A 122 -17.76 13.68 12.32
CA PHE A 122 -19.07 13.03 12.19
C PHE A 122 -19.94 13.69 11.12
N LEU A 123 -19.95 15.03 11.05
CA LEU A 123 -20.65 15.75 9.98
C LEU A 123 -20.04 15.43 8.61
N ALA A 124 -18.71 15.40 8.50
CA ALA A 124 -18.01 15.02 7.28
C ALA A 124 -18.34 13.58 6.85
N ALA A 125 -18.41 12.64 7.80
CA ALA A 125 -18.86 11.28 7.56
C ALA A 125 -20.32 11.26 7.05
N LEU A 126 -21.26 11.98 7.66
CA LEU A 126 -22.64 12.02 7.19
C LEU A 126 -22.79 12.58 5.76
N PHE A 127 -21.99 13.58 5.40
CA PHE A 127 -22.00 14.14 4.05
C PHE A 127 -21.41 13.18 3.01
N THR A 128 -20.42 12.39 3.39
CA THR A 128 -19.74 11.44 2.49
C THR A 128 -20.47 10.10 2.37
N HIS A 129 -21.33 9.75 3.34
CA HIS A 129 -22.07 8.48 3.39
C HIS A 129 -23.01 8.26 2.18
N LYS A 130 -23.54 9.33 1.59
CA LYS A 130 -24.49 9.26 0.46
C LYS A 130 -23.83 8.96 -0.90
N GLY A 131 -22.53 8.69 -0.92
CA GLY A 131 -21.78 8.42 -2.14
C GLY A 131 -21.72 6.94 -2.50
N ASP A 132 -22.07 6.60 -3.76
CA ASP A 132 -22.01 5.21 -4.24
C ASP A 132 -20.62 4.75 -4.71
N SER A 133 -19.68 5.68 -4.88
CA SER A 133 -18.34 5.35 -5.40
C SER A 133 -17.45 4.73 -4.33
N LEU A 134 -16.60 3.77 -4.73
CA LEU A 134 -15.59 3.16 -3.85
C LEU A 134 -14.71 4.21 -3.15
N ASN A 135 -14.33 5.25 -3.87
CA ASN A 135 -13.56 6.36 -3.31
C ASN A 135 -14.32 7.12 -2.22
N GLN A 136 -15.63 7.37 -2.40
CA GLN A 136 -16.43 8.01 -1.35
C GLN A 136 -16.62 7.11 -0.13
N LYS A 137 -16.75 5.80 -0.33
CA LYS A 137 -16.79 4.83 0.78
C LYS A 137 -15.48 4.79 1.56
N ALA A 138 -14.33 4.86 0.86
CA ALA A 138 -13.01 4.94 1.49
C ALA A 138 -12.86 6.22 2.32
N VAL A 139 -13.22 7.38 1.74
CA VAL A 139 -13.22 8.67 2.47
C VAL A 139 -14.16 8.61 3.68
N ASN A 140 -15.36 8.04 3.52
CA ASN A 140 -16.32 7.92 4.62
C ASN A 140 -15.79 7.05 5.78
N LEU A 141 -15.13 5.94 5.44
CA LEU A 141 -14.52 5.05 6.44
C LEU A 141 -13.42 5.77 7.21
N HIS A 142 -12.56 6.51 6.51
CA HIS A 142 -11.51 7.32 7.14
C HIS A 142 -12.11 8.38 8.09
N MET A 143 -13.13 9.14 7.66
CA MET A 143 -13.82 10.09 8.55
C MET A 143 -14.42 9.42 9.80
N LEU A 144 -14.85 8.16 9.68
CA LEU A 144 -15.35 7.38 10.83
C LEU A 144 -14.22 6.93 11.77
N GLU A 145 -13.04 6.61 11.22
CA GLU A 145 -11.83 6.35 12.01
C GLU A 145 -11.44 7.59 12.82
N ASP A 146 -11.49 8.78 12.22
CA ASP A 146 -11.21 10.05 12.92
C ASP A 146 -12.24 10.33 14.01
N VAL A 147 -13.53 10.06 13.76
CA VAL A 147 -14.57 10.14 14.81
C VAL A 147 -14.22 9.24 16.00
N LEU A 148 -13.77 8.01 15.75
CA LEU A 148 -13.37 7.07 16.80
C LEU A 148 -12.12 7.56 17.53
N GLY A 149 -11.12 8.08 16.81
CA GLY A 149 -9.93 8.70 17.39
C GLY A 149 -10.28 9.84 18.33
N TRP A 150 -11.07 10.80 17.86
CA TRP A 150 -11.55 11.93 18.66
C TRP A 150 -12.44 11.51 19.84
N ALA A 151 -13.22 10.43 19.70
CA ALA A 151 -13.98 9.87 20.81
C ALA A 151 -13.05 9.29 21.90
N VAL A 152 -11.94 8.64 21.52
CA VAL A 152 -10.92 8.18 22.47
C VAL A 152 -10.28 9.37 23.19
N VAL A 153 -9.92 10.44 22.46
CA VAL A 153 -9.40 11.68 23.04
C VAL A 153 -10.41 12.31 24.00
N LEU A 154 -11.70 12.34 23.64
CA LEU A 154 -12.76 12.86 24.49
C LEU A 154 -12.88 12.06 25.79
N VAL A 155 -12.95 10.73 25.71
CA VAL A 155 -13.01 9.86 26.90
C VAL A 155 -11.77 10.07 27.77
N GLY A 156 -10.57 10.06 27.18
CA GLY A 156 -9.32 10.29 27.89
C GLY A 156 -9.28 11.64 28.59
N SER A 157 -9.71 12.71 27.93
CA SER A 157 -9.75 14.07 28.50
C SER A 157 -10.74 14.20 29.67
N VAL A 158 -11.88 13.51 29.62
CA VAL A 158 -12.83 13.43 30.74
C VAL A 158 -12.21 12.69 31.92
N VAL A 159 -11.52 11.56 31.69
CA VAL A 159 -10.83 10.85 32.76
C VAL A 159 -9.73 11.72 33.37
N ILE A 160 -8.90 12.39 32.56
CA ILE A 160 -7.86 13.32 33.04
C ILE A 160 -8.50 14.41 33.91
N ARG A 161 -9.63 14.99 33.49
CA ARG A 161 -10.32 16.05 34.25
C ARG A 161 -10.74 15.60 35.65
N PHE A 162 -11.24 14.38 35.81
CA PHE A 162 -11.74 13.88 37.11
C PHE A 162 -10.66 13.23 37.97
N THR A 163 -9.62 12.64 37.36
CA THR A 163 -8.59 11.87 38.08
C THR A 163 -7.26 12.61 38.23
N GLY A 164 -7.00 13.62 37.39
CA GLY A 164 -5.70 14.27 37.26
C GLY A 164 -4.62 13.41 36.61
N PHE A 165 -4.96 12.20 36.12
CA PHE A 165 -3.98 11.26 35.58
C PHE A 165 -3.55 11.63 34.14
N THR A 166 -2.61 12.58 34.02
CA THR A 166 -2.17 13.13 32.73
C THR A 166 -1.42 12.14 31.83
N LEU A 167 -0.91 11.02 32.36
CA LEU A 167 -0.23 9.98 31.58
C LEU A 167 -1.15 9.25 30.60
N ILE A 168 -2.48 9.36 30.73
CA ILE A 168 -3.42 8.81 29.76
C ILE A 168 -3.16 9.38 28.36
N ASP A 169 -2.88 10.69 28.27
CA ASP A 169 -2.64 11.39 27.01
C ASP A 169 -1.52 10.76 26.17
N PRO A 170 -0.27 10.67 26.65
CA PRO A 170 0.80 10.03 25.87
C PRO A 170 0.61 8.53 25.67
N ILE A 171 -0.09 7.81 26.55
CA ILE A 171 -0.41 6.39 26.34
C ILE A 171 -1.35 6.23 25.13
N MET A 172 -2.42 7.02 25.07
CA MET A 172 -3.34 7.01 23.93
C MET A 172 -2.61 7.36 22.63
N SER A 173 -1.76 8.39 22.64
CA SER A 173 -0.94 8.78 21.49
C SER A 173 -0.04 7.65 21.00
N ILE A 174 0.63 6.94 21.91
CA ILE A 174 1.49 5.79 21.55
C ILE A 174 0.66 4.67 20.92
N CYS A 175 -0.52 4.35 21.48
CA CYS A 175 -1.38 3.31 20.94
C CYS A 175 -1.79 3.62 19.50
N VAL A 176 -2.24 4.84 19.21
CA VAL A 176 -2.62 5.27 17.85
C VAL A 176 -1.41 5.28 16.93
N ALA A 177 -0.28 5.85 17.37
CA ALA A 177 0.92 5.92 16.54
C ALA A 177 1.51 4.54 16.21
N ILE A 178 1.47 3.57 17.13
CA ILE A 178 1.90 2.18 16.86
C ILE A 178 0.98 1.53 15.82
N PHE A 179 -0.33 1.74 15.91
CA PHE A 179 -1.28 1.23 14.94
C PHE A 179 -0.97 1.75 13.52
N ILE A 180 -0.77 3.07 13.38
CA ILE A 180 -0.38 3.70 12.12
C ILE A 180 0.99 3.17 11.64
N LEU A 181 1.96 3.05 12.54
CA LEU A 181 3.30 2.56 12.22
C LEU A 181 3.28 1.14 11.65
N ILE A 182 2.54 0.21 12.27
CA ILE A 182 2.44 -1.19 11.80
C ILE A 182 1.82 -1.25 10.40
N ASN A 183 0.71 -0.52 10.17
CA ASN A 183 0.05 -0.50 8.86
C ASN A 183 0.96 0.14 7.79
N SER A 184 1.66 1.20 8.14
CA SER A 184 2.63 1.85 7.25
C SER A 184 3.81 0.93 6.90
N LEU A 185 4.29 0.12 7.85
CA LEU A 185 5.36 -0.86 7.58
C LEU A 185 4.91 -1.99 6.64
N LYS A 186 3.66 -2.45 6.76
CA LYS A 186 3.07 -3.41 5.81
C LYS A 186 3.01 -2.81 4.40
N ASN A 187 2.49 -1.59 4.28
CA ASN A 187 2.42 -0.89 3.00
C ASN A 187 3.82 -0.66 2.39
N LEU A 188 4.82 -0.31 3.23
CA LEU A 188 6.20 -0.16 2.78
C LEU A 188 6.75 -1.46 2.18
N LYS A 189 6.46 -2.60 2.80
CA LYS A 189 6.87 -3.91 2.30
C LYS A 189 6.26 -4.17 0.93
N GLU A 190 4.94 -4.01 0.78
CA GLU A 190 4.23 -4.22 -0.49
C GLU A 190 4.79 -3.33 -1.62
N ILE A 191 5.02 -2.04 -1.33
CA ILE A 191 5.61 -1.10 -2.28
C ILE A 191 7.04 -1.50 -2.67
N THR A 192 7.84 -1.92 -1.69
CA THR A 192 9.22 -2.35 -1.92
C THR A 192 9.26 -3.60 -2.79
N GLU A 193 8.34 -4.54 -2.57
CA GLU A 193 8.20 -5.76 -3.38
C GLU A 193 7.88 -5.43 -4.85
N ILE A 194 7.05 -4.42 -5.12
CA ILE A 194 6.80 -3.94 -6.49
C ILE A 194 8.08 -3.37 -7.12
N PHE A 195 8.86 -2.58 -6.38
CA PHE A 195 10.13 -2.03 -6.88
C PHE A 195 11.20 -3.08 -7.13
N LEU A 196 11.23 -4.12 -6.30
CA LEU A 196 12.11 -5.29 -6.44
C LEU A 196 11.63 -6.28 -7.50
N GLU A 197 10.56 -5.97 -8.22
CA GLU A 197 9.98 -6.80 -9.27
C GLU A 197 9.57 -8.19 -8.78
N LYS A 198 9.19 -8.31 -7.50
CA LYS A 198 8.62 -9.55 -6.95
C LYS A 198 7.36 -9.93 -7.75
N THR A 199 7.19 -11.22 -7.97
CA THR A 199 5.97 -11.76 -8.58
C THR A 199 4.74 -11.37 -7.74
N PRO A 200 3.67 -10.86 -8.39
CA PRO A 200 2.42 -10.51 -7.70
C PRO A 200 1.86 -11.68 -6.88
N GLU A 201 1.36 -11.39 -5.67
CA GLU A 201 0.92 -12.45 -4.73
C GLU A 201 -0.26 -13.28 -5.25
N ASN A 202 -1.02 -12.77 -6.21
CA ASN A 202 -2.16 -13.44 -6.83
C ASN A 202 -1.77 -14.33 -8.02
N ILE A 203 -0.48 -14.50 -8.32
CA ILE A 203 0.01 -15.27 -9.47
C ILE A 203 0.91 -16.42 -8.99
N ASP A 204 0.48 -17.67 -9.26
CA ASP A 204 1.31 -18.85 -9.07
C ASP A 204 2.03 -19.23 -10.37
N ILE A 205 3.36 -19.00 -10.40
CA ILE A 205 4.21 -19.34 -11.55
C ILE A 205 4.18 -20.84 -11.84
N SER A 206 4.08 -21.69 -10.81
CA SER A 206 4.09 -23.15 -10.97
C SER A 206 2.81 -23.65 -11.63
N GLU A 207 1.68 -23.01 -11.33
CA GLU A 207 0.40 -23.30 -11.98
C GLU A 207 0.41 -22.87 -13.44
N ILE A 208 0.88 -21.65 -13.73
CA ILE A 208 1.04 -21.14 -15.09
C ILE A 208 1.96 -22.06 -15.91
N ALA A 209 3.11 -22.45 -15.37
CA ALA A 209 4.05 -23.33 -16.07
C ALA A 209 3.38 -24.66 -16.47
N LYS A 210 2.68 -25.30 -15.53
CA LYS A 210 1.96 -26.56 -15.78
C LYS A 210 0.87 -26.41 -16.84
N HIS A 211 0.09 -25.33 -16.78
CA HIS A 211 -0.98 -25.11 -17.76
C HIS A 211 -0.43 -24.87 -19.16
N ILE A 212 0.66 -24.11 -19.28
CA ILE A 212 1.34 -23.89 -20.55
C ILE A 212 1.93 -25.21 -21.09
N GLU A 213 2.58 -26.02 -20.25
CA GLU A 213 3.13 -27.34 -20.67
C GLU A 213 2.04 -28.32 -21.12
N ASN A 214 0.80 -28.18 -20.66
CA ASN A 214 -0.32 -29.01 -21.12
C ASN A 214 -0.85 -28.61 -22.51
N ILE A 215 -0.37 -27.51 -23.10
CA ILE A 215 -0.77 -27.09 -24.44
C ILE A 215 -0.07 -27.98 -25.47
N ASN A 216 -0.86 -28.67 -26.30
CA ASN A 216 -0.33 -29.49 -27.39
C ASN A 216 0.65 -28.72 -28.29
N GLY A 217 1.85 -29.26 -28.44
CA GLY A 217 2.94 -28.68 -29.24
C GLY A 217 3.98 -27.93 -28.43
N ILE A 218 3.83 -27.81 -27.11
CA ILE A 218 4.85 -27.25 -26.21
C ILE A 218 5.63 -28.41 -25.57
N ASN A 219 6.95 -28.37 -25.71
CA ASN A 219 7.88 -29.38 -25.17
C ASN A 219 8.42 -28.98 -23.79
N GLY A 220 8.38 -27.68 -23.46
CA GLY A 220 8.74 -27.15 -22.16
C GLY A 220 8.62 -25.64 -22.08
N VAL A 221 8.59 -25.12 -20.85
CA VAL A 221 8.60 -23.68 -20.57
C VAL A 221 9.64 -23.38 -19.50
N HIS A 222 10.42 -22.31 -19.70
CA HIS A 222 11.40 -21.89 -18.73
C HIS A 222 11.64 -20.37 -18.81
N HIS A 223 12.56 -19.86 -17.99
CA HIS A 223 12.88 -18.43 -17.95
C HIS A 223 11.65 -17.54 -17.69
N ILE A 224 10.73 -18.02 -16.84
CA ILE A 224 9.46 -17.35 -16.55
C ILE A 224 9.71 -16.22 -15.56
N HIS A 225 9.56 -14.98 -16.01
CA HIS A 225 9.62 -13.78 -15.18
C HIS A 225 8.27 -13.10 -15.22
N VAL A 226 7.63 -12.97 -14.06
CA VAL A 226 6.37 -12.24 -13.91
C VAL A 226 6.58 -11.10 -12.94
N ARG A 227 6.29 -9.88 -13.39
CA ARG A 227 6.44 -8.63 -12.62
C ARG A 227 5.22 -7.73 -12.78
N SER A 228 5.04 -6.78 -11.87
CA SER A 228 4.05 -5.72 -12.02
C SER A 228 4.69 -4.33 -12.06
N LEU A 229 4.05 -3.39 -12.76
CA LEU A 229 4.47 -1.98 -12.78
C LEU A 229 3.85 -1.16 -11.64
N ASP A 230 2.68 -1.57 -11.16
CA ASP A 230 1.85 -0.80 -10.22
C ASP A 230 1.06 -1.68 -9.23
N GLY A 231 1.32 -2.99 -9.19
CA GLY A 231 0.59 -3.97 -8.39
C GLY A 231 -0.66 -4.53 -9.07
N ASN A 232 -1.13 -3.94 -10.17
CA ASN A 232 -2.36 -4.35 -10.84
C ASN A 232 -2.11 -4.99 -12.22
N ILE A 233 -1.21 -4.41 -13.01
CA ILE A 233 -0.92 -4.90 -14.36
C ILE A 233 0.29 -5.83 -14.30
N ALA A 234 0.09 -7.11 -14.61
CA ALA A 234 1.15 -8.09 -14.71
C ALA A 234 1.75 -8.15 -16.12
N PHE A 235 3.09 -8.24 -16.17
CA PHE A 235 3.90 -8.41 -17.35
C PHE A 235 4.65 -9.73 -17.21
N ALA A 236 4.63 -10.56 -18.26
CA ALA A 236 5.39 -11.80 -18.29
C ALA A 236 6.44 -11.78 -19.40
N THR A 237 7.58 -12.39 -19.13
CA THR A 237 8.56 -12.80 -20.14
C THR A 237 8.86 -14.27 -19.90
N MET A 238 8.84 -15.09 -20.95
CA MET A 238 9.15 -16.52 -20.83
C MET A 238 9.67 -17.08 -22.15
N HIS A 239 10.34 -18.23 -22.04
CA HIS A 239 10.86 -19.00 -23.15
C HIS A 239 10.02 -20.27 -23.30
N ILE A 240 9.61 -20.56 -24.53
CA ILE A 240 8.73 -21.68 -24.86
C ILE A 240 9.46 -22.57 -25.85
N VAL A 241 9.72 -23.82 -25.45
CA VAL A 241 10.35 -24.81 -26.30
C VAL A 241 9.27 -25.48 -27.15
N THR A 242 9.36 -25.36 -28.47
CA THR A 242 8.39 -25.93 -29.40
C THR A 242 8.98 -26.16 -30.79
N ASN A 243 8.64 -27.29 -31.40
CA ASN A 243 8.98 -27.59 -32.80
C ASN A 243 7.82 -27.25 -33.77
N GLU A 244 6.72 -26.70 -33.26
CA GLU A 244 5.49 -26.42 -34.01
C GLU A 244 5.45 -25.01 -34.60
N ASN A 245 4.38 -24.69 -35.33
CA ASN A 245 4.17 -23.34 -35.85
C ASN A 245 4.06 -22.31 -34.72
N GLY A 246 5.10 -21.48 -34.60
CA GLY A 246 5.22 -20.50 -33.53
C GLY A 246 4.09 -19.47 -33.43
N LYS A 247 3.34 -19.18 -34.50
CA LYS A 247 2.19 -18.26 -34.41
C LYS A 247 1.05 -18.86 -33.58
N GLU A 248 0.67 -20.10 -33.87
CA GLU A 248 -0.45 -20.76 -33.20
C GLU A 248 -0.16 -21.01 -31.72
N ILE A 249 1.08 -21.41 -31.40
CA ILE A 249 1.53 -21.59 -30.02
C ILE A 249 1.46 -20.27 -29.24
N LYS A 250 1.98 -19.17 -29.82
CA LYS A 250 1.93 -17.86 -29.16
C LYS A 250 0.50 -17.38 -28.88
N ASP A 251 -0.44 -17.66 -29.78
CA ASP A 251 -1.83 -17.25 -29.58
C ASP A 251 -2.49 -18.06 -28.46
N LYS A 252 -2.30 -19.39 -28.42
CA LYS A 252 -2.79 -20.26 -27.33
C LYS A 252 -2.21 -19.86 -25.97
N VAL A 253 -0.91 -19.61 -25.89
CA VAL A 253 -0.24 -19.23 -24.64
C VAL A 253 -0.71 -17.86 -24.16
N ARG A 254 -0.94 -16.90 -25.06
CA ARG A 254 -1.51 -15.59 -24.70
C ARG A 254 -2.96 -15.70 -24.23
N GLU A 255 -3.73 -16.67 -24.72
CA GLU A 255 -5.08 -16.92 -24.21
C GLU A 255 -5.02 -17.48 -22.79
N GLU A 256 -4.19 -18.49 -22.55
CA GLU A 256 -3.97 -19.05 -21.20
C GLU A 256 -3.52 -17.96 -20.21
N LEU A 257 -2.52 -17.16 -20.56
CA LEU A 257 -2.00 -16.10 -19.68
C LEU A 257 -3.04 -15.05 -19.30
N LYS A 258 -4.04 -14.79 -20.15
CA LYS A 258 -5.14 -13.86 -19.82
C LYS A 258 -6.04 -14.41 -18.72
N GLU A 259 -6.22 -15.73 -18.64
CA GLU A 259 -6.99 -16.35 -17.56
C GLU A 259 -6.32 -16.15 -16.21
N HIS A 260 -4.98 -16.06 -16.19
CA HIS A 260 -4.16 -15.72 -15.02
C HIS A 260 -3.97 -14.21 -14.80
N GLY A 261 -4.68 -13.35 -15.56
CA GLY A 261 -4.61 -11.89 -15.41
C GLY A 261 -3.38 -11.23 -16.03
N ILE A 262 -2.62 -11.94 -16.87
CA ILE A 262 -1.43 -11.43 -17.56
C ILE A 262 -1.82 -11.01 -18.99
N PHE A 263 -1.88 -9.71 -19.23
CA PHE A 263 -2.31 -9.16 -20.54
C PHE A 263 -1.15 -8.75 -21.45
N HIS A 264 0.06 -8.63 -20.91
CA HIS A 264 1.26 -8.28 -21.67
C HIS A 264 2.33 -9.34 -21.46
N ALA A 265 2.68 -10.05 -22.54
CA ALA A 265 3.67 -11.12 -22.50
C ALA A 265 4.62 -11.04 -23.69
N THR A 266 5.91 -11.17 -23.40
CA THR A 266 6.98 -11.40 -24.38
C THR A 266 7.31 -12.89 -24.34
N LEU A 267 7.11 -13.56 -25.48
CA LEU A 267 7.31 -15.00 -25.61
C LEU A 267 8.46 -15.23 -26.60
N GLU A 268 9.58 -15.73 -26.10
CA GLU A 268 10.67 -16.24 -26.92
C GLU A 268 10.34 -17.70 -27.28
N LEU A 269 10.52 -18.07 -28.54
CA LEU A 269 10.32 -19.44 -29.00
C LEU A 269 11.68 -20.08 -29.25
N GLU A 270 11.90 -21.23 -28.66
CA GLU A 270 13.14 -21.97 -28.77
C GLU A 270 12.88 -23.38 -29.32
N GLN A 271 13.88 -23.94 -30.02
CA GLN A 271 13.90 -25.35 -30.40
C GLN A 271 14.61 -26.19 -29.34
N GLU A 272 14.38 -27.51 -29.34
CA GLU A 272 14.98 -28.42 -28.35
C GLU A 272 16.52 -28.44 -28.37
N ASP A 273 17.12 -28.08 -29.50
CA ASP A 273 18.57 -28.03 -29.70
C ASP A 273 19.19 -26.64 -29.46
N GLU A 274 18.37 -25.62 -29.21
CA GLU A 274 18.84 -24.28 -28.85
C GLU A 274 19.26 -24.22 -27.38
N ILE A 275 20.44 -23.63 -27.11
CA ILE A 275 20.97 -23.48 -25.76
C ILE A 275 20.58 -22.10 -25.24
N CYS A 276 19.79 -22.04 -24.18
CA CYS A 276 19.52 -20.79 -23.48
C CYS A 276 20.82 -20.24 -22.86
N GLU A 277 21.33 -19.12 -23.35
CA GLU A 277 22.58 -18.49 -22.86
C GLU A 277 22.46 -17.90 -21.43
N SER A 278 21.27 -17.93 -20.83
CA SER A 278 20.99 -17.36 -19.52
C SER A 278 21.43 -18.28 -18.38
N HIS A 279 22.63 -18.05 -17.83
CA HIS A 279 23.22 -18.87 -16.75
C HIS A 279 22.57 -18.74 -15.36
N HIS A 280 21.52 -17.92 -15.19
CA HIS A 280 20.91 -17.64 -13.87
C HIS A 280 19.38 -17.89 -13.83
N CYS A 281 18.87 -18.85 -14.61
CA CYS A 281 17.42 -18.93 -14.89
C CYS A 281 16.73 -20.27 -14.64
N HIS A 282 17.17 -21.02 -13.64
CA HIS A 282 16.33 -22.06 -13.04
C HIS A 282 15.60 -21.48 -11.83
N ILE A 283 14.28 -21.30 -11.98
CA ILE A 283 13.41 -21.26 -10.80
C ILE A 283 13.38 -22.70 -10.31
N GLU A 284 14.06 -22.98 -9.19
CA GLU A 284 13.91 -24.26 -8.51
C GLU A 284 12.47 -24.36 -8.00
N PHE A 285 11.58 -24.94 -8.81
CA PHE A 285 10.29 -25.40 -8.32
C PHE A 285 10.60 -26.44 -7.25
N SER A 286 10.39 -26.10 -5.98
CA SER A 286 10.69 -27.00 -4.87
C SER A 286 9.88 -28.28 -5.04
N ASN A 287 10.54 -29.33 -5.52
CA ASN A 287 9.99 -30.68 -5.56
C ASN A 287 9.82 -31.14 -4.11
N ALA A 288 8.60 -31.00 -3.60
CA ALA A 288 8.14 -31.97 -2.63
C ALA A 288 8.17 -33.34 -3.31
N VAL A 289 8.83 -34.29 -2.65
CA VAL A 289 9.05 -35.71 -2.99
C VAL A 289 10.36 -36.00 -3.74
N SER A 290 11.36 -36.31 -2.91
CA SER A 290 12.53 -37.11 -3.25
C SER A 290 12.14 -38.44 -3.89
N HIS A 291 12.58 -38.69 -5.12
CA HIS A 291 12.87 -40.06 -5.56
C HIS A 291 14.38 -40.19 -5.76
N GLY A 292 15.00 -40.87 -4.80
CA GLY A 292 16.40 -41.24 -4.85
C GLY A 292 16.63 -42.25 -5.96
N HIS A 293 17.52 -41.90 -6.89
CA HIS A 293 18.20 -42.89 -7.71
C HIS A 293 19.60 -43.12 -7.13
N HIS A 294 19.69 -44.17 -6.33
CA HIS A 294 20.96 -44.83 -6.03
C HIS A 294 21.51 -45.44 -7.33
N HIS A 295 22.55 -44.86 -7.90
CA HIS A 295 23.42 -45.57 -8.81
C HIS A 295 24.37 -46.45 -8.00
N HIS A 296 24.06 -47.74 -7.93
CA HIS A 296 25.02 -48.76 -7.56
C HIS A 296 26.00 -48.97 -8.71
N HIS A 297 27.27 -48.65 -8.46
CA HIS A 297 28.39 -49.21 -9.21
C HIS A 297 28.46 -50.72 -8.95
N HIS A 298 28.54 -51.51 -10.02
CA HIS A 298 29.21 -52.81 -9.98
C HIS A 298 29.91 -53.08 -11.32
N HIS A 299 31.24 -53.24 -11.17
CA HIS A 299 32.24 -53.96 -11.99
C HIS A 299 32.20 -53.89 -13.51
#